data_AF-A0A2V6RHP7-F1
#
_entry.id   AF-A0A2V6RHP7-F1
#
_cell.length_a   1.000
_cell.length_b   1.000
_cell.length_c   1.000
_cell.angle_alpha   90.00
_cell.angle_beta   90.00
_cell.angle_gamma   90.00
#
_symmetry.space_group_name_H-M   'P 1'
#
loop_
_entity.id
_entity.type
_entity.pdbx_description
1 polymer ?
#
loop_
_entity_poly.entity_id
_entity_poly.type
_entity_poly.pdbx_seq_one_letter_code
_entity_poly.pdbx_strand_id
1 'polypeptide(L)'
;MGAPLSPRAPADLGAAPTLGLRAILASEARTQLARQGFEVVDPNFVETATGGRVPSSPEMAAEILRSVKLDAAGLFMRVRRWEFPYPTFRTDEVIVSLDALLVDPTSGQIVWQVRRPAKPVPLHGVAIGGQADAVAAEEVMKEVLAPLGQRLPS
;
A
#
# COMPACT_ATOMS: atom_id res chain seq x y z
N MET A 1 3.04 21.86 -54.39
CA MET A 1 2.12 21.83 -53.23
C MET A 1 2.70 20.86 -52.21
N GLY A 2 3.29 21.36 -51.13
CA GLY A 2 3.91 20.55 -50.08
C GLY A 2 3.06 20.56 -48.82
N ALA A 3 2.75 19.37 -48.29
CA ALA A 3 2.07 19.22 -47.00
C ALA A 3 3.08 19.40 -45.85
N PRO A 4 2.71 20.03 -44.72
CA PRO A 4 3.61 20.15 -43.59
C PRO A 4 3.74 18.82 -42.85
N LEU A 5 4.98 18.38 -42.64
CA LEU A 5 5.30 17.31 -41.70
C LEU A 5 5.34 17.91 -40.29
N SER A 6 4.29 17.67 -39.50
CA SER A 6 4.33 17.92 -38.07
C SER A 6 5.36 16.97 -37.43
N PRO A 7 6.25 17.44 -36.54
CA PRO A 7 7.08 16.54 -35.77
C PRO A 7 6.18 15.68 -34.88
N ARG A 8 6.31 14.35 -35.00
CA ARG A 8 5.79 13.39 -34.04
C ARG A 8 6.32 13.82 -32.67
N ALA A 9 5.42 14.20 -31.76
CA ALA A 9 5.77 14.30 -30.35
C ALA A 9 6.44 12.98 -29.94
N PRO A 10 7.54 13.01 -29.16
CA PRO A 10 8.15 11.78 -28.68
C PRO A 10 7.04 10.99 -27.99
N ALA A 11 6.88 9.75 -28.42
CA ALA A 11 6.00 8.79 -27.78
C ALA A 11 6.29 8.87 -26.29
N ASP A 12 5.27 9.24 -25.53
CA ASP A 12 5.21 9.12 -24.09
C ASP A 12 5.62 7.67 -23.80
N LEU A 13 6.88 7.48 -23.41
CA LEU A 13 7.42 6.18 -23.02
C LEU A 13 6.65 5.83 -21.77
N GLY A 14 5.55 5.12 -21.98
CA GLY A 14 4.52 4.83 -21.00
C GLY A 14 5.15 4.44 -19.68
N ALA A 15 5.14 5.38 -18.74
CA ALA A 15 5.09 5.02 -17.34
C ALA A 15 3.79 4.22 -17.18
N ALA A 16 3.93 2.90 -17.08
CA ALA A 16 2.82 2.04 -16.69
C ALA A 16 2.15 2.67 -15.44
N PRO A 17 0.81 2.69 -15.36
CA PRO A 17 0.13 3.31 -14.23
C PRO A 17 0.61 2.64 -12.94
N THR A 18 0.76 3.45 -11.90
CA THR A 18 1.27 3.20 -10.54
C THR A 18 0.54 2.09 -9.74
N LEU A 19 0.41 0.90 -10.33
CA LEU A 19 -0.06 -0.34 -9.72
C LEU A 19 0.97 -0.95 -8.75
N GLY A 20 2.26 -0.63 -8.92
CA GLY A 20 3.39 -1.25 -8.20
C GLY A 20 3.33 -1.09 -6.67
N LEU A 21 3.51 0.13 -6.16
CA LEU A 21 3.65 0.34 -4.71
C LEU A 21 2.41 -0.11 -3.91
N ARG A 22 1.20 0.15 -4.42
CA ARG A 22 -0.03 -0.28 -3.76
C ARG A 22 -0.12 -1.80 -3.67
N ALA A 23 0.16 -2.50 -4.77
CA ALA A 23 0.12 -3.96 -4.80
C ALA A 23 1.21 -4.56 -3.89
N ILE A 24 2.41 -3.97 -3.90
CA ILE A 24 3.52 -4.34 -3.01
C ILE A 24 3.10 -4.17 -1.55
N LEU A 25 2.63 -2.99 -1.14
CA LEU A 25 2.19 -2.73 0.24
C LEU A 25 1.06 -3.67 0.67
N ALA A 26 0.07 -3.90 -0.20
CA ALA A 26 -1.01 -4.82 0.10
C ALA A 26 -0.49 -6.27 0.25
N SER A 27 0.45 -6.70 -0.60
CA SER A 27 1.07 -8.02 -0.51
C SER A 27 1.89 -8.20 0.76
N GLU A 28 2.70 -7.20 1.10
CA GLU A 28 3.50 -7.20 2.33
C GLU A 28 2.62 -7.17 3.57
N ALA A 29 1.56 -6.35 3.59
CA ALA A 29 0.62 -6.33 4.70
C ALA A 29 0.00 -7.71 4.94
N ARG A 30 -0.49 -8.38 3.89
CA ARG A 30 -1.02 -9.75 4.00
C ARG A 30 0.02 -10.73 4.52
N THR A 31 1.25 -10.64 4.00
CA THR A 31 2.36 -11.51 4.43
C THR A 31 2.68 -11.32 5.91
N GLN A 32 2.79 -10.08 6.39
CA GLN A 32 3.09 -9.82 7.80
C GLN A 32 1.90 -10.20 8.71
N LEU A 33 0.66 -9.95 8.30
CA LEU A 33 -0.53 -10.39 9.04
C LEU A 33 -0.58 -11.93 9.17
N ALA A 34 -0.34 -12.65 8.08
CA ALA A 34 -0.27 -14.12 8.11
C ALA A 34 0.86 -14.62 9.01
N ARG A 35 2.04 -13.98 8.98
CA ARG A 35 3.16 -14.28 9.90
C ARG A 35 2.81 -14.03 11.38
N GLN A 36 1.89 -13.11 11.65
CA GLN A 36 1.38 -12.83 13.00
C GLN A 36 0.20 -13.74 13.40
N GLY A 37 -0.22 -14.68 12.54
CA GLY A 37 -1.28 -15.64 12.83
C GLY A 37 -2.69 -15.19 12.46
N PHE A 38 -2.84 -14.06 11.75
CA PHE A 38 -4.15 -13.65 11.23
C PHE A 38 -4.52 -14.47 10.00
N GLU A 39 -5.79 -14.88 9.91
CA GLU A 39 -6.37 -15.37 8.67
C GLU A 39 -6.65 -14.17 7.75
N VAL A 40 -6.11 -14.22 6.54
CA VAL A 40 -6.20 -13.12 5.59
C VAL A 40 -7.02 -13.55 4.40
N VAL A 41 -8.06 -12.76 4.09
CA VAL A 41 -8.96 -13.01 2.96
C VAL A 41 -8.20 -13.01 1.64
N ASP A 42 -8.56 -13.94 0.74
CA ASP A 42 -7.95 -14.06 -0.58
C ASP A 42 -8.04 -12.74 -1.38
N PRO A 43 -6.93 -12.26 -1.96
CA PRO A 43 -6.90 -10.97 -2.66
C PRO A 43 -7.78 -10.94 -3.91
N ASN A 44 -7.94 -12.06 -4.64
CA ASN A 44 -8.80 -12.10 -5.83
C ASN A 44 -10.27 -12.03 -5.44
N PHE A 45 -10.64 -12.66 -4.32
CA PHE A 45 -11.98 -12.52 -3.76
C PHE A 45 -12.27 -11.08 -3.35
N VAL A 46 -11.34 -10.40 -2.66
CA VAL A 46 -11.48 -8.98 -2.31
C VAL A 46 -11.59 -8.10 -3.55
N GLU A 47 -10.74 -8.31 -4.56
CA GLU A 47 -10.77 -7.53 -5.80
C GLU A 47 -12.11 -7.70 -6.54
N THR A 48 -12.58 -8.94 -6.67
CA THR A 48 -13.86 -9.27 -7.31
C THR A 48 -15.03 -8.66 -6.54
N ALA A 49 -15.05 -8.83 -5.22
CA ALA A 49 -16.13 -8.36 -4.38
C ALA A 49 -16.21 -6.82 -4.37
N THR A 50 -15.07 -6.16 -4.25
CA THR A 50 -15.00 -4.69 -4.24
C THR A 50 -15.15 -4.08 -5.64
N GLY A 51 -15.07 -4.88 -6.71
CA GLY A 51 -15.06 -4.41 -8.09
C GLY A 51 -13.83 -3.55 -8.40
N GLY A 52 -12.71 -3.84 -7.74
CA GLY A 52 -11.47 -3.05 -7.83
C GLY A 52 -11.57 -1.63 -7.26
N ARG A 53 -12.64 -1.29 -6.53
CA ARG A 53 -12.81 0.03 -5.91
C ARG A 53 -11.75 0.24 -4.83
N VAL A 54 -11.03 1.35 -4.93
CA VAL A 54 -10.04 1.76 -3.93
C VAL A 54 -10.67 2.83 -3.03
N PRO A 55 -10.79 2.59 -1.71
CA PRO A 55 -11.34 3.59 -0.81
C PRO A 55 -10.40 4.80 -0.69
N SER A 56 -10.97 6.01 -0.70
CA SER A 56 -10.24 7.26 -0.44
C SER A 56 -10.26 7.65 1.05
N SER A 57 -11.19 7.08 1.82
CA SER A 57 -11.36 7.31 3.25
C SER A 57 -11.68 6.03 4.03
N PRO A 58 -11.49 6.03 5.36
CA PRO A 58 -11.90 4.91 6.22
C PRO A 58 -13.40 4.65 6.17
N GLU A 59 -14.22 5.69 6.05
CA GLU A 59 -15.68 5.59 5.95
C GLU A 59 -16.07 4.91 4.64
N MET A 60 -15.46 5.31 3.52
CA MET A 60 -15.65 4.65 2.24
C MET A 60 -15.16 3.20 2.28
N ALA A 61 -14.08 2.90 3.01
CA ALA A 61 -13.64 1.52 3.23
C ALA A 61 -14.71 0.70 3.98
N ALA A 62 -15.28 1.25 5.05
CA ALA A 62 -16.38 0.61 5.79
C ALA A 62 -17.60 0.35 4.90
N GLU A 63 -18.01 1.33 4.09
CA GLU A 63 -19.12 1.21 3.15
C GLU A 63 -18.87 0.12 2.10
N ILE A 64 -17.67 0.07 1.54
CA ILE A 64 -17.28 -0.99 0.60
C ILE A 64 -17.39 -2.35 1.29
N LEU A 65 -16.76 -2.54 2.46
CA LEU A 65 -16.78 -3.81 3.20
C LEU A 65 -18.21 -4.28 3.54
N ARG A 66 -19.08 -3.36 3.96
CA ARG A 66 -20.51 -3.65 4.19
C ARG A 66 -21.23 -4.07 2.93
N SER A 67 -20.99 -3.37 1.82
CA SER A 67 -21.63 -3.65 0.54
C SER A 67 -21.32 -5.06 0.02
N VAL A 68 -20.15 -5.59 0.39
CA VAL A 68 -19.69 -6.91 -0.03
C VAL A 68 -19.91 -8.00 1.02
N LYS A 69 -20.50 -7.65 2.18
CA LYS A 69 -20.78 -8.57 3.30
C LYS A 69 -19.56 -9.39 3.73
N LEU A 70 -18.38 -8.77 3.72
CA LEU A 70 -17.17 -9.40 4.24
C LEU A 70 -17.24 -9.44 5.77
N ASP A 71 -17.23 -10.64 6.34
CA ASP A 71 -17.15 -10.87 7.79
C ASP A 71 -15.69 -10.80 8.28
N ALA A 72 -14.99 -9.74 7.88
CA ALA A 72 -13.58 -9.52 8.21
C ALA A 72 -13.29 -8.02 8.36
N ALA A 73 -12.46 -7.68 9.34
CA ALA A 73 -11.97 -6.32 9.49
C ALA A 73 -11.09 -5.91 8.31
N GLY A 74 -11.26 -4.69 7.82
CA GLY A 74 -10.52 -4.17 6.67
C GLY A 74 -9.34 -3.30 7.10
N LEU A 75 -8.14 -3.62 6.61
CA LEU A 75 -6.96 -2.77 6.77
C LEU A 75 -6.98 -1.66 5.70
N PHE A 76 -7.24 -0.43 6.14
CA PHE A 76 -7.11 0.77 5.31
C PHE A 76 -5.73 1.39 5.53
N MET A 77 -5.03 1.73 4.45
CA MET A 77 -3.74 2.43 4.49
C MET A 77 -3.79 3.69 3.66
N ARG A 78 -3.25 4.78 4.22
CA ARG A 78 -3.04 6.04 3.53
C ARG A 78 -1.56 6.39 3.53
N VAL A 79 -0.92 6.20 2.39
CA VAL A 79 0.46 6.68 2.17
C VAL A 79 0.42 8.20 2.04
N ARG A 80 1.17 8.90 2.90
CA ARG A 80 1.29 10.36 2.89
C ARG A 80 2.57 10.83 2.22
N ARG A 81 3.64 10.04 2.31
CA ARG A 81 4.93 10.31 1.68
C ARG A 81 5.61 8.99 1.35
N TRP A 82 6.16 8.91 0.15
CA TRP A 82 7.03 7.85 -0.31
C TRP A 82 8.01 8.46 -1.30
N GLU A 83 9.21 8.76 -0.84
CA GLU A 83 10.14 9.61 -1.59
C GLU A 83 11.57 9.13 -1.43
N PHE A 84 12.28 8.98 -2.55
CA PHE A 84 13.71 8.75 -2.57
C PHE A 84 14.42 10.10 -2.54
N PRO A 85 15.08 10.48 -1.42
CA PRO A 85 15.65 11.82 -1.25
C PRO A 85 16.79 12.11 -2.23
N TYR A 86 17.49 11.06 -2.68
CA TYR A 86 18.56 11.13 -3.67
C TYR A 86 18.26 10.11 -4.78
N PRO A 87 17.49 10.48 -5.82
CA PRO A 87 17.09 9.55 -6.88
C PRO A 87 18.25 9.33 -7.87
N THR A 88 19.30 8.64 -7.42
CA THR A 88 20.35 8.11 -8.29
C THR A 88 20.04 6.66 -8.69
N PHE A 89 20.90 5.97 -9.43
CA PHE A 89 20.67 4.57 -9.78
C PHE A 89 20.49 3.65 -8.56
N ARG A 90 21.09 4.02 -7.41
CA ARG A 90 20.95 3.33 -6.12
C ARG A 90 20.52 4.30 -5.04
N THR A 91 19.89 3.77 -4.01
CA THR A 91 19.46 4.56 -2.87
C THR A 91 19.75 3.82 -1.57
N ASP A 92 20.16 4.59 -0.57
CA ASP A 92 20.40 4.07 0.77
C ASP A 92 19.18 4.21 1.67
N GLU A 93 18.17 4.99 1.26
CA GLU A 93 16.97 5.21 2.05
C GLU A 93 15.78 5.68 1.22
N VAL A 94 14.58 5.44 1.76
CA VAL A 94 13.34 6.08 1.31
C VAL A 94 12.66 6.74 2.50
N ILE A 95 12.15 7.96 2.31
CA ILE A 95 11.38 8.66 3.32
C ILE A 95 9.92 8.22 3.19
N VAL A 96 9.40 7.57 4.22
CA VAL A 96 8.04 7.04 4.23
C VAL A 96 7.22 7.66 5.35
N SER A 97 5.96 8.01 5.07
CA SER A 97 4.94 8.27 6.10
C SER A 97 3.61 7.67 5.67
N LEU A 98 2.91 7.03 6.61
CA LEU A 98 1.61 6.44 6.35
C LEU A 98 0.76 6.35 7.60
N ASP A 99 -0.55 6.34 7.42
CA ASP A 99 -1.52 5.94 8.43
C ASP A 99 -2.06 4.54 8.07
N ALA A 100 -2.20 3.66 9.06
CA ALA A 100 -2.84 2.35 8.92
C ALA A 100 -3.96 2.23 9.95
N LEU A 101 -5.13 1.79 9.49
CA LEU A 101 -6.38 1.72 10.28
C LEU A 101 -7.04 0.37 10.04
N LEU A 102 -7.52 -0.26 11.11
CA LEU A 102 -8.36 -1.45 11.01
C LEU A 102 -9.82 -1.03 11.24
N VAL A 103 -10.66 -1.28 10.24
CA VAL A 103 -12.07 -0.89 10.21
C VAL A 103 -12.94 -2.12 10.40
N ASP A 104 -13.76 -2.12 11.45
CA ASP A 104 -14.77 -3.15 11.68
C ASP A 104 -15.92 -2.96 10.66
N PRO A 105 -16.26 -3.98 9.85
CA PRO A 105 -17.23 -3.83 8.76
C PRO A 105 -18.65 -3.64 9.30
N THR A 106 -18.99 -4.27 10.43
CA THR A 106 -20.33 -4.28 11.01
C THR A 106 -20.70 -2.91 11.59
N SER A 107 -19.83 -2.39 12.46
CA SER A 107 -20.02 -1.11 13.16
C SER A 107 -19.47 0.08 12.39
N GLY A 108 -18.53 -0.14 11.46
CA GLY A 108 -17.76 0.92 10.77
C GLY A 108 -16.74 1.62 11.68
N GLN A 109 -16.53 1.12 12.90
CA GLN A 109 -15.62 1.72 13.87
C GLN A 109 -14.17 1.38 13.53
N ILE A 110 -13.27 2.29 13.88
CA ILE A 110 -11.83 2.04 13.83
C ILE A 110 -11.45 1.30 15.12
N VAL A 111 -11.10 0.03 15.00
CA VAL A 111 -10.75 -0.83 16.15
C VAL A 111 -9.25 -0.84 16.45
N TRP A 112 -8.44 -0.40 15.49
CA TRP A 112 -7.00 -0.25 15.64
C TRP A 112 -6.46 0.83 14.71
N GLN A 113 -5.45 1.57 15.15
CA GLN A 113 -4.78 2.57 14.33
C GLN A 113 -3.30 2.74 14.70
N VAL A 114 -2.48 2.98 13.69
CA VAL A 114 -1.08 3.41 13.82
C VAL A 114 -0.81 4.55 12.84
N ARG A 115 -0.09 5.56 13.32
CA ARG A 115 0.48 6.62 12.49
C ARG A 115 1.99 6.50 12.48
N ARG A 116 2.55 6.25 11.29
CA ARG A 116 3.99 6.31 11.07
C ARG A 116 4.35 7.72 10.60
N PRO A 117 5.07 8.53 11.41
CA PRO A 117 5.55 9.84 10.97
C PRO A 117 6.55 9.68 9.82
N ALA A 118 6.82 10.78 9.11
CA ALA A 118 7.85 10.79 8.06
C ALA A 118 9.21 10.49 8.69
N LYS A 119 9.76 9.32 8.34
CA LYS A 119 11.11 8.93 8.72
C LYS A 119 11.75 8.02 7.67
N PRO A 120 13.09 8.02 7.57
CA PRO A 120 13.81 7.14 6.67
C PRO A 120 13.52 5.65 6.92
N VAL A 121 13.59 4.88 5.85
CA VAL A 121 13.68 3.42 5.86
C VAL A 121 15.00 3.07 5.17
N PRO A 122 15.94 2.40 5.84
CA PRO A 122 17.21 2.04 5.24
C PRO A 122 17.01 0.99 4.13
N LEU A 123 17.66 1.23 2.99
CA LEU A 123 17.65 0.37 1.80
C LEU A 123 19.03 -0.18 1.44
N HIS A 124 20.11 0.29 2.08
CA HIS A 124 21.46 -0.28 1.95
C HIS A 124 21.96 -0.42 0.50
N GLY A 125 21.76 0.60 -0.33
CA GLY A 125 22.28 0.66 -1.70
C GLY A 125 21.50 -0.16 -2.73
N VAL A 126 20.22 -0.45 -2.47
CA VAL A 126 19.33 -1.13 -3.43
C VAL A 126 19.08 -0.24 -4.66
N ALA A 127 18.97 -0.87 -5.83
CA ALA A 127 18.63 -0.18 -7.07
C ALA A 127 17.22 0.41 -7.00
N ILE A 128 17.07 1.68 -7.40
CA ILE A 128 15.75 2.35 -7.39
C ILE A 128 14.79 1.65 -8.36
N GLY A 129 13.54 1.49 -7.94
CA GLY A 129 12.47 0.82 -8.68
C GLY A 129 11.74 -0.19 -7.79
N GLY A 130 11.08 -1.17 -8.42
CA GLY A 130 10.23 -2.13 -7.70
C GLY A 130 10.94 -2.92 -6.59
N GLN A 131 12.26 -3.15 -6.70
CA GLN A 131 13.03 -3.82 -5.64
C GLN A 131 13.20 -2.93 -4.40
N ALA A 132 13.55 -1.65 -4.59
CA ALA A 132 13.62 -0.69 -3.49
C ALA A 132 12.26 -0.52 -2.80
N ASP A 133 11.18 -0.48 -3.60
CA ASP A 133 9.83 -0.39 -3.07
C ASP A 133 9.44 -1.64 -2.25
N ALA A 134 9.82 -2.84 -2.70
CA ALA A 134 9.56 -4.09 -2.00
C ALA A 134 10.29 -4.17 -0.66
N VAL A 135 11.59 -3.87 -0.63
CA VAL A 135 12.39 -3.86 0.61
C VAL A 135 11.84 -2.83 1.59
N ALA A 136 11.53 -1.62 1.12
CA ALA A 136 10.93 -0.59 1.95
C ALA A 136 9.56 -1.02 2.49
N ALA A 137 8.70 -1.60 1.64
CA ALA A 137 7.38 -2.04 2.04
C ALA A 137 7.43 -3.15 3.08
N GLU A 138 8.34 -4.11 2.95
CA GLU A 138 8.53 -5.17 3.94
C GLU A 138 8.87 -4.57 5.31
N GLU A 139 9.89 -3.70 5.37
CA GLU A 139 10.32 -3.07 6.62
C GLU A 139 9.25 -2.17 7.22
N VAL A 140 8.55 -1.40 6.39
CA VAL A 140 7.46 -0.53 6.84
C VAL A 140 6.27 -1.35 7.35
N MET A 141 5.89 -2.45 6.70
CA MET A 141 4.78 -3.28 7.15
C MET A 141 5.12 -4.04 8.44
N LYS A 142 6.35 -4.55 8.57
CA LYS A 142 6.85 -5.12 9.83
C LYS A 142 6.71 -4.12 10.98
N GLU A 143 7.19 -2.89 10.77
CA GLU A 143 7.14 -1.82 11.77
C GLU A 143 5.70 -1.43 12.14
N VAL A 144 4.87 -1.15 11.13
CA VAL A 144 3.51 -0.62 11.31
C VAL A 144 2.58 -1.66 11.95
N LEU A 145 2.73 -2.94 11.60
CA LEU A 145 1.86 -4.01 12.08
C LEU A 145 2.38 -4.68 13.36
N ALA A 146 3.62 -4.42 13.80
CA ALA A 146 4.15 -4.99 15.05
C ALA A 146 3.23 -4.81 16.28
N PRO A 147 2.59 -3.64 16.51
CA PRO A 147 1.68 -3.45 17.64
C PRO A 147 0.37 -4.23 17.54
N LEU A 148 0.01 -4.73 16.36
CA LEU A 148 -1.21 -5.50 16.14
C LEU A 148 -1.05 -6.93 16.67
N GLY A 149 0.09 -7.57 16.39
CA GLY A 149 0.41 -8.91 16.92
C GLY A 149 0.51 -8.99 18.45
N GLN A 150 0.88 -7.89 19.13
CA GLN A 150 0.93 -7.82 20.60
C GLN A 150 -0.44 -7.75 21.28
N ARG A 151 -1.52 -7.47 20.53
CA ARG A 151 -2.89 -7.40 21.06
C ARG A 151 -3.60 -8.76 21.10
N LEU A 152 -3.03 -9.80 20.50
CA LEU A 152 -3.58 -11.15 20.58
C LEU A 152 -3.35 -11.70 22.01
N PRO A 153 -4.41 -12.11 22.75
CA PRO A 153 -4.20 -12.85 23.98
C PRO A 153 -3.51 -14.19 23.65
N SER A 154 -2.58 -14.58 24.52
CA SER A 154 -1.84 -15.85 24.47
C SER A 154 -2.74 -17.06 24.68
#